data_AF-A0A8J7YB83-F1
#
_entry.id   AF-A0A8J7YB83-F1
#
_cell.length_a   1.000
_cell.length_b   1.000
_cell.length_c   1.000
_cell.angle_alpha   90.00
_cell.angle_beta   90.00
_cell.angle_gamma   90.00
#
_symmetry.space_group_name_H-M   'P 1'
#
loop_
_entity.id
_entity.type
_entity.pdbx_description
1 polymer ?
#
loop_
_entity_poly.entity_id
_entity_poly.type
_entity_poly.pdbx_seq_one_letter_code
_entity_poly.pdbx_strand_id
1 'polypeptide(L)' 'MAQYRSMDHAALAKRGFLLGVGLFVLGILGEFVAPAVVGPLPGWGHMVLTDMEGIGILLGLFSPLVFGIILPLIE' A
#
# COMPACT_ATOMS: atom_id res chain seq x y z
N MET A 1 -29.20 -21.05 -8.41
CA MET A 1 -28.18 -20.45 -9.31
C MET A 1 -27.09 -19.88 -8.42
N ALA A 2 -25.92 -20.52 -8.38
CA ALA A 2 -24.78 -20.00 -7.63
C ALA A 2 -24.22 -18.81 -8.43
N GLN A 3 -24.45 -17.59 -7.95
CA GLN A 3 -23.83 -16.40 -8.52
C GLN A 3 -22.34 -16.46 -8.17
N TYR A 4 -21.53 -17.02 -9.05
CA TYR A 4 -20.08 -16.83 -9.02
C TYR A 4 -19.86 -15.33 -9.19
N ARG A 5 -19.68 -14.61 -8.08
CA ARG A 5 -19.29 -13.21 -8.13
C ARG A 5 -17.86 -13.22 -8.62
N SER A 6 -17.66 -13.08 -9.94
CA SER A 6 -16.34 -12.92 -10.52
C SER A 6 -15.67 -11.78 -9.77
N MET A 7 -14.54 -12.09 -9.14
CA MET A 7 -13.79 -11.10 -8.39
C MET A 7 -13.20 -10.17 -9.44
N ASP A 8 -13.49 -8.86 -9.35
CA ASP A 8 -12.90 -7.89 -10.27
C ASP A 8 -11.43 -7.70 -9.90
N HIS A 9 -10.62 -8.61 -10.43
CA HIS A 9 -9.17 -8.68 -10.32
C HIS A 9 -8.51 -7.35 -10.67
N ALA A 10 -9.03 -6.66 -11.69
CA ALA A 10 -8.53 -5.34 -12.10
C ALA A 10 -8.86 -4.25 -11.07
N ALA A 11 -10.05 -4.26 -10.50
CA ALA A 11 -10.40 -3.34 -9.41
C ALA A 11 -9.57 -3.61 -8.14
N LEU A 12 -9.32 -4.87 -7.81
CA LEU A 12 -8.55 -5.26 -6.63
C LEU A 12 -7.06 -4.87 -6.78
N ALA A 13 -6.47 -5.13 -7.95
CA ALA A 13 -5.13 -4.69 -8.32
C ALA A 13 -4.94 -3.18 -8.17
N LYS A 14 -5.87 -2.38 -8.71
CA LYS A 14 -5.82 -0.91 -8.64
C LYS A 14 -5.98 -0.38 -7.21
N ARG A 15 -6.90 -0.94 -6.43
CA ARG A 15 -7.12 -0.52 -5.04
C ARG A 15 -5.90 -0.80 -4.18
N GLY A 16 -5.29 -1.99 -4.30
CA GLY A 16 -4.07 -2.30 -3.55
C GLY A 16 -2.87 -1.47 -4.02
N PHE A 17 -2.76 -1.18 -5.32
CA PHE A 17 -1.74 -0.25 -5.83
C PHE A 17 -1.90 1.15 -5.23
N LEU A 18 -3.11 1.71 -5.28
CA LEU A 18 -3.41 3.04 -4.73
C LEU A 18 -3.20 3.11 -3.22
N LEU A 19 -3.56 2.04 -2.49
CA LEU A 19 -3.29 1.94 -1.06
C LEU A 19 -1.78 1.92 -0.79
N GLY A 20 -1.01 1.14 -1.54
CA GLY A 20 0.44 1.09 -1.44
C GLY A 20 1.10 2.46 -1.68
N VAL A 21 0.71 3.13 -2.76
CA VAL A 21 1.16 4.51 -3.06
C VAL A 21 0.76 5.47 -1.94
N GLY A 22 -0.46 5.37 -1.42
CA GLY A 22 -0.93 6.19 -0.32
C GLY A 22 -0.09 6.03 0.95
N LEU A 23 0.21 4.80 1.35
CA LEU A 23 1.09 4.52 2.50
C LEU A 23 2.49 5.07 2.30
N PHE A 24 3.06 4.89 1.10
CA PHE A 24 4.39 5.40 0.78
C PHE A 24 4.46 6.93 0.84
N VAL A 25 3.49 7.60 0.22
CA VAL A 25 3.41 9.07 0.24
C VAL A 25 3.20 9.58 1.67
N LEU A 26 2.34 8.92 2.46
CA LEU A 26 2.12 9.29 3.86
C LEU A 26 3.36 9.07 4.74
N GLY A 27 4.12 7.99 4.53
CA GLY A 27 5.38 7.74 5.23
C GLY A 27 6.39 8.85 4.98
N ILE A 28 6.68 9.13 3.71
CA ILE A 28 7.59 10.20 3.30
C ILE A 28 7.14 11.55 3.85
N LEU A 29 5.87 11.92 3.61
CA LEU A 29 5.36 13.21 4.08
C LEU A 29 5.38 13.29 5.62
N GLY A 30 5.06 12.20 6.31
CA GLY A 30 5.10 12.15 7.77
C GLY A 30 6.52 12.40 8.29
N GLU A 31 7.53 11.83 7.66
CA GLU A 31 8.93 11.97 8.07
C GLU A 31 9.42 13.42 7.98
N PHE A 32 8.97 14.17 6.96
CA PHE A 32 9.32 15.59 6.80
C PHE A 32 8.43 16.52 7.61
N VAL A 33 7.12 16.25 7.66
CA VAL A 33 6.13 17.18 8.24
C VAL A 33 6.00 16.99 9.75
N ALA A 34 6.00 15.77 10.26
CA ALA A 34 5.75 15.54 11.68
C ALA A 34 6.82 16.19 12.58
N PRO A 35 8.14 16.12 12.29
CA PRO A 35 9.14 16.82 13.10
C PRO A 35 8.94 18.34 13.14
N ALA A 36 8.41 18.92 12.07
CA ALA A 36 8.15 20.35 11.98
C ALA A 36 6.91 20.79 12.79
N VAL A 37 5.94 19.88 13.01
CA VAL A 37 4.68 20.19 13.69
C VAL A 37 4.71 19.79 15.17
N VAL A 38 5.24 18.61 15.50
CA VAL A 38 5.22 18.04 16.86
C VAL A 38 6.58 18.06 17.55
N GLY A 39 7.62 18.55 16.88
CA GLY A 39 9.00 18.50 17.35
C GLY A 39 9.68 17.15 17.03
N PRO A 40 10.93 16.94 17.48
CA PRO A 40 11.72 15.77 17.13
C PRO A 40 10.97 14.46 17.41
N LEU A 41 10.86 13.62 16.39
CA LEU A 41 10.22 12.32 16.54
C LEU A 41 11.12 11.39 17.38
N PRO A 42 10.54 10.60 18.28
CA PRO A 42 11.28 9.51 18.92
C PRO A 42 11.63 8.44 17.89
N GLY A 43 12.66 7.62 18.16
CA GLY A 43 13.13 6.60 17.20
C GLY A 43 12.06 5.62 16.72
N TRP A 44 11.06 5.31 17.55
CA TRP A 44 9.93 4.46 17.14
C TRP A 44 9.01 5.15 16.13
N GLY A 45 8.89 6.49 16.17
CA GLY A 45 8.08 7.25 15.21
C GLY A 45 8.67 7.19 13.81
N HIS A 46 9.99 7.38 13.71
CA HIS A 46 10.75 7.19 12.47
C HIS A 46 10.63 5.76 11.92
N MET A 47 10.69 4.76 12.81
CA MET A 47 10.53 3.36 12.40
C MET A 47 9.14 3.08 11.81
N VAL A 48 8.06 3.56 12.43
CA VAL A 48 6.70 3.38 11.91
C VAL A 48 6.53 4.04 10.54
N LEU A 49 7.06 5.26 10.35
CA LEU A 49 6.98 5.97 9.07
C LEU A 49 7.78 5.24 7.98
N THR A 50 8.97 4.75 8.32
CA THR A 50 9.79 3.92 7.41
C THR A 50 9.09 2.61 7.06
N ASP A 51 8.45 1.94 8.03
CA ASP A 51 7.69 0.72 7.78
C ASP A 51 6.49 0.97 6.87
N MET A 52 5.81 2.11 7.02
CA MET A 52 4.73 2.53 6.10
C MET A 52 5.25 2.70 4.67
N GLU A 53 6.44 3.26 4.48
CA GLU A 53 7.07 3.35 3.16
C GLU A 53 7.35 1.97 2.56
N GLY A 54 7.98 1.08 3.34
CA GLY A 54 8.30 -0.28 2.92
C GLY A 54 7.05 -1.08 2.56
N ILE A 55 6.05 -1.09 3.44
CA ILE A 55 4.76 -1.77 3.21
C ILE A 55 4.03 -1.13 2.02
N GLY A 56 4.11 0.19 1.87
CA GLY A 56 3.53 0.90 0.74
C GLY A 56 4.11 0.45 -0.60
N ILE A 57 5.44 0.33 -0.69
CA ILE A 57 6.14 -0.19 -1.87
C ILE A 57 5.75 -1.64 -2.13
N LEU A 58 5.75 -2.48 -1.09
CA LEU A 58 5.37 -3.89 -1.22
C LEU A 58 3.94 -4.03 -1.74
N LEU A 59 2.97 -3.35 -1.14
CA LEU A 59 1.58 -3.38 -1.60
C LEU A 59 1.43 -2.79 -3.00
N GLY A 60 2.12 -1.68 -3.28
CA GLY A 60 2.13 -1.04 -4.59
C GLY A 60 2.60 -1.99 -5.70
N LEU A 61 3.68 -2.73 -5.47
CA LEU A 61 4.25 -3.63 -6.47
C LEU A 61 3.52 -4.98 -6.54
N PHE A 62 3.23 -5.60 -5.39
CA PHE A 62 2.68 -6.94 -5.34
C PHE A 62 1.18 -6.98 -5.64
N SER A 63 0.41 -5.92 -5.35
CA SER A 63 -1.02 -5.88 -5.67
C SER A 63 -1.31 -6.11 -7.17
N PRO A 64 -0.76 -5.33 -8.11
CA PRO A 64 -0.99 -5.56 -9.54
C PRO A 64 -0.36 -6.87 -10.04
N LEU A 65 0.73 -7.34 -9.44
CA LEU A 65 1.32 -8.64 -9.79
C LEU A 65 0.39 -9.80 -9.42
N VAL A 66 -0.11 -9.83 -8.19
CA VAL A 66 -0.96 -10.92 -7.67
C VAL A 66 -2.35 -10.85 -8.29
N PHE A 67 -3.01 -9.70 -8.20
CA PHE A 67 -4.40 -9.57 -8.63
C PHE A 67 -4.55 -9.29 -10.12
N GLY A 68 -3.60 -8.58 -10.74
CA GLY A 68 -3.70 -8.24 -12.17
C GLY A 68 -3.15 -9.31 -13.10
N ILE A 69 -2.24 -10.17 -12.62
CA ILE A 69 -1.54 -11.16 -13.46
C ILE A 69 -1.76 -12.58 -12.93
N ILE A 70 -1.37 -12.88 -11.69
CA ILE A 70 -1.34 -14.26 -11.21
C ILE A 70 -2.76 -14.85 -11.07
N LEU A 71 -3.67 -14.16 -10.38
CA LEU A 71 -5.02 -14.69 -10.13
C LEU A 71 -5.85 -14.91 -11.41
N PRO A 72 -5.88 -13.98 -12.38
CA PRO A 72 -6.56 -14.20 -13.67
C PRO A 72 -5.99 -15.35 -14.52
N LEU A 73 -4.78 -15.82 -14.24
CA LEU A 73 -4.17 -16.95 -14.95
C LEU A 73 -4.43 -18.30 -14.26
N ILE A 74 -4.80 -18.28 -12.98
CA ILE A 74 -5.08 -19.49 -12.18
C ILE A 74 -6.56 -19.84 -12.24
N GLU A 75 -7.44 -18.83 -12.29
CA GLU A 75 -8.89 -18.98 -12.47
C GLU A 75 -9.27 -19.19 -13.95
#